data_AF-A0AA39JLP5-F1
#
_entry.id   AF-A0AA39JLP5-F1
#
_cell.length_a   1.000
_cell.length_b   1.000
_cell.length_c   1.000
_cell.angle_alpha   90.00
_cell.angle_beta   90.00
_cell.angle_gamma   90.00
#
_symmetry.space_group_name_H-M   'P 1'
#
loop_
_entity.id
_entity.type
_entity.pdbx_description
1 polymer ?
#
loop_
_entity_poly.entity_id
_entity_poly.type
_entity_poly.pdbx_seq_one_letter_code
_entity_poly.pdbx_strand_id
1 'polypeptide(L)'
;MATLGSPPSPPPPGPTASPPPVPVEQKKPGPKPWATPEQWTFLEGGVPEYRTAQSAKGKNAAIASFIKDFMPRFWLEFPLEGARSKDGDIKRMREWFQNHRSAKKVENAARIAGIFVKPRTRVLKVEEVYSCNYYVDRIKPLVDQRKVGISSRGEVLKLIKDTTKEVFEVESEVVRNQVLEWTKEQVPFAIAAVPDYRTKVATRTSVDDAQQVKGDASRWDR
;
A
#
# COMPACT_ATOMS: atom_id res chain seq x y z
N MET A 1 19.28 -49.31 62.72
CA MET A 1 19.73 -48.57 61.52
C MET A 1 18.53 -47.83 60.97
N ALA A 2 18.54 -46.49 61.04
CA ALA A 2 17.41 -45.66 60.62
C ALA A 2 17.67 -45.13 59.21
N THR A 3 16.82 -45.53 58.27
CA THR A 3 16.87 -45.09 56.87
C THR A 3 16.21 -43.71 56.77
N LEU A 4 17.01 -42.67 56.55
CA LEU A 4 16.53 -41.31 56.31
C LEU A 4 15.96 -41.21 54.89
N GLY A 5 14.64 -41.03 54.79
CA GLY A 5 13.93 -40.78 53.53
C GLY A 5 14.27 -39.40 52.98
N SER A 6 14.63 -39.34 51.69
CA SER A 6 14.89 -38.09 50.98
C SER A 6 13.59 -37.32 50.72
N PRO A 7 13.59 -35.99 50.86
CA PRO A 7 12.41 -35.16 50.60
C PRO A 7 12.11 -35.08 49.09
N PRO A 8 10.83 -34.98 48.71
CA PRO A 8 10.40 -34.88 47.32
C PRO A 8 10.85 -33.56 46.67
N SER A 9 11.29 -33.65 45.41
CA SER A 9 11.72 -32.50 44.61
C SER A 9 10.55 -31.55 44.30
N PRO A 10 10.81 -30.23 44.25
CA PRO A 10 9.78 -29.24 43.90
C PRO A 10 9.37 -29.36 42.42
N PRO A 11 8.11 -29.01 42.09
CA PRO A 11 7.63 -29.02 40.72
C PRO A 11 8.31 -27.94 39.87
N PRO A 12 8.44 -28.16 38.55
CA PRO A 12 9.06 -27.19 37.64
C PRO A 12 8.20 -25.91 37.52
N PRO A 13 8.83 -24.74 37.34
CA PRO A 13 8.12 -23.49 37.12
C PRO A 13 7.31 -23.56 35.81
N GLY A 14 6.03 -23.19 35.89
CA GLY A 14 5.14 -23.15 34.73
C GLY A 14 5.56 -22.12 33.68
N PRO A 15 5.09 -22.27 32.42
CA PRO A 15 5.43 -21.37 31.32
C PRO A 15 4.98 -19.95 31.65
N THR A 16 5.94 -19.06 31.84
CA THR A 16 5.72 -17.63 32.05
C THR A 16 5.11 -17.05 30.77
N ALA A 17 3.85 -16.64 30.84
CA ALA A 17 3.17 -15.95 29.74
C ALA A 17 4.03 -14.73 29.34
N SER A 18 4.47 -14.71 28.09
CA SER A 18 5.26 -13.60 27.57
C SER A 18 4.45 -12.31 27.66
N PRO A 19 5.04 -11.20 28.14
CA PRO A 19 4.36 -9.93 28.19
C PRO A 19 3.92 -9.50 26.78
N PRO A 20 2.75 -8.85 26.64
CA PRO A 20 2.28 -8.37 25.36
C PRO A 20 3.32 -7.42 24.74
N PRO A 21 3.53 -7.46 23.41
CA PRO A 21 4.49 -6.59 22.75
C PRO A 21 4.13 -5.13 23.04
N VAL A 22 5.07 -4.42 23.68
CA VAL A 22 4.94 -2.99 23.97
C VAL A 22 4.73 -2.27 22.64
N PRO A 23 3.69 -1.42 22.50
CA PRO A 23 3.49 -0.60 21.31
C PRO A 23 4.77 0.20 21.05
N VAL A 24 5.46 -0.12 19.96
CA VAL A 24 6.62 0.65 19.52
C VAL A 24 6.13 2.05 19.20
N GLU A 25 6.46 3.03 20.04
CA GLU A 25 6.24 4.44 19.75
C GLU A 25 6.97 4.76 18.45
N GLN A 26 6.22 4.86 17.36
CA GLN A 26 6.77 5.30 16.09
C GLN A 26 7.23 6.74 16.28
N LYS A 27 8.55 6.97 16.15
CA LYS A 27 9.14 8.30 16.14
C LYS A 27 8.38 9.14 15.12
N LYS A 28 7.63 10.13 15.61
CA LYS A 28 6.97 11.12 14.76
C LYS A 28 8.05 11.68 13.83
N PRO A 29 7.78 11.79 12.51
CA PRO A 29 8.74 12.38 11.60
C PRO A 29 9.09 13.77 12.13
N GLY A 30 10.33 13.92 12.61
CA GLY A 30 10.81 15.16 13.17
C GLY A 30 10.76 16.30 12.16
N PRO A 31 10.91 17.56 12.62
CA PRO A 31 10.90 18.72 11.75
C PRO A 31 11.85 18.52 10.58
N LYS A 32 11.37 18.81 9.36
CA LYS A 32 12.24 18.80 8.19
C LYS A 32 13.32 19.88 8.36
N PRO A 33 14.55 19.70 7.85
CA PRO A 33 15.65 20.65 8.03
C PRO A 33 15.38 22.04 7.44
N TRP A 34 14.34 22.18 6.62
CA TRP A 34 13.93 23.46 6.03
C TRP A 34 12.84 24.19 6.81
N ALA A 35 12.22 23.56 7.82
CA ALA A 35 11.13 24.13 8.60
C ALA A 35 11.55 24.30 10.06
N THR A 36 11.33 25.48 10.64
CA THR A 36 11.46 25.67 12.08
C THR A 36 10.36 24.89 12.83
N PRO A 37 10.50 24.61 14.14
CA PRO A 37 9.45 23.95 14.92
C PRO A 37 8.10 24.69 14.89
N GLU A 38 8.12 26.03 14.86
CA GLU A 38 6.94 26.86 14.77
C GLU A 38 6.27 26.75 13.40
N GLN A 39 7.07 26.83 12.32
CA GLN A 39 6.59 26.59 10.96
C GLN A 39 5.98 25.20 10.81
N TRP A 40 6.59 24.18 11.43
CA TRP A 40 6.09 22.83 11.44
C TRP A 40 4.71 22.72 12.09
N THR A 41 4.56 23.32 13.28
CA THR A 41 3.28 23.34 14.01
C THR A 41 2.19 24.06 13.20
N PHE A 42 2.52 25.18 12.56
CA PHE A 42 1.59 25.89 11.67
C PHE A 42 1.16 25.02 10.47
N LEU A 43 2.10 24.29 9.87
CA LEU A 43 1.82 23.38 8.75
C LEU A 43 0.90 22.24 9.15
N GLU A 44 1.09 21.66 10.35
CA GLU A 44 0.20 20.65 10.90
C GLU A 44 -1.23 21.17 11.08
N GLY A 45 -1.40 22.44 11.47
CA GLY A 45 -2.70 23.12 11.56
C GLY A 45 -3.44 23.23 10.22
N GLY A 46 -2.72 23.36 9.09
CA GLY A 46 -3.30 23.43 7.74
C GLY A 46 -3.72 22.08 7.15
N VAL A 47 -3.38 20.96 7.80
CA VAL A 47 -3.65 19.60 7.29
C VAL A 47 -5.13 19.31 7.06
N PRO A 48 -6.09 19.70 7.93
CA PRO A 48 -7.51 19.45 7.71
C PRO A 48 -8.04 20.12 6.42
N GLU A 49 -7.72 21.39 6.19
CA GLU A 49 -8.13 22.15 5.00
C GLU A 49 -7.56 21.52 3.72
N TYR A 50 -6.27 21.15 3.75
CA TYR A 50 -5.63 20.45 2.64
C TYR A 50 -6.29 19.09 2.34
N ARG A 51 -6.74 18.35 3.37
CA ARG A 51 -7.46 17.07 3.19
C ARG A 51 -8.79 17.25 2.48
N THR A 52 -9.52 18.32 2.82
CA THR A 52 -10.76 18.67 2.13
C THR A 52 -10.48 18.95 0.66
N ALA A 53 -9.44 19.74 0.35
CA ALA A 53 -9.02 20.02 -1.03
C ALA A 53 -8.60 18.76 -1.81
N GLN A 54 -7.90 17.81 -1.17
CA GLN A 54 -7.51 16.54 -1.81
C GLN A 54 -8.71 15.65 -2.19
N SER A 55 -9.79 15.73 -1.42
CA SER A 55 -10.95 14.85 -1.57
C SER A 55 -11.97 15.39 -2.58
N ALA A 56 -11.75 16.62 -3.08
CA ALA A 56 -12.61 17.25 -4.06
C ALA A 56 -12.47 16.65 -5.47
N LYS A 57 -13.57 16.66 -6.23
CA LYS A 57 -13.54 16.40 -7.68
C LYS A 57 -12.71 17.49 -8.35
N GLY A 58 -11.68 17.11 -9.11
CA GLY A 58 -10.70 18.07 -9.65
C GLY A 58 -9.58 18.44 -8.66
N LYS A 59 -9.06 17.45 -7.91
CA LYS A 59 -8.01 17.59 -6.88
C LYS A 59 -6.90 18.59 -7.19
N ASN A 60 -6.41 18.66 -8.43
CA ASN A 60 -5.28 19.53 -8.79
C ASN A 60 -5.65 21.01 -8.67
N ALA A 61 -6.87 21.37 -9.10
CA ALA A 61 -7.39 22.73 -9.00
C ALA A 61 -7.68 23.08 -7.53
N ALA A 62 -8.33 22.19 -6.79
CA ALA A 62 -8.64 22.40 -5.37
C ALA A 62 -7.36 22.57 -4.53
N ILE A 63 -6.32 21.75 -4.77
CA ILE A 63 -5.01 21.90 -4.13
C ILE A 63 -4.35 23.22 -4.52
N ALA A 64 -4.43 23.64 -5.78
CA ALA A 64 -3.87 24.90 -6.22
C ALA A 64 -4.54 26.10 -5.53
N SER A 65 -5.87 26.08 -5.41
CA SER A 65 -6.63 27.09 -4.65
C SER A 65 -6.23 27.11 -3.18
N PHE A 66 -6.17 25.94 -2.52
CA PHE A 66 -5.71 25.86 -1.14
C PHE A 66 -4.33 26.48 -0.96
N ILE A 67 -3.35 26.13 -1.81
CA ILE A 67 -2.00 26.70 -1.71
C ILE A 67 -2.04 28.22 -1.93
N LYS A 68 -2.84 28.70 -2.89
CA LYS A 68 -3.01 30.14 -3.15
C LYS A 68 -3.53 30.90 -1.93
N ASP A 69 -4.45 30.30 -1.16
CA ASP A 69 -5.07 30.93 0.02
C ASP A 69 -4.25 30.71 1.31
N PHE A 70 -3.50 29.61 1.37
CA PHE A 70 -2.68 29.25 2.53
C PHE A 70 -1.36 30.03 2.57
N MET A 71 -0.67 30.19 1.44
CA MET A 71 0.66 30.81 1.41
C MET A 71 0.70 32.26 1.93
N PRO A 72 -0.28 33.14 1.64
CA PRO A 72 -0.29 34.48 2.22
C PRO A 72 -0.35 34.47 3.75
N ARG A 73 -1.16 33.58 4.34
CA ARG A 73 -1.24 33.39 5.80
C ARG A 73 0.10 32.90 6.36
N PHE A 74 0.72 31.93 5.67
CA PHE A 74 2.02 31.40 6.04
C PHE A 74 3.13 32.47 6.00
N TRP A 75 3.17 33.31 4.97
CA TRP A 75 4.18 34.38 4.87
C TRP A 75 3.92 35.57 5.78
N LEU A 76 2.67 35.76 6.22
CA LEU A 76 2.34 36.75 7.25
C LEU A 76 2.94 36.34 8.59
N GLU A 77 2.79 35.06 8.96
CA GLU A 77 3.32 34.50 10.21
C GLU A 77 4.84 34.28 10.14
N PHE A 78 5.34 33.86 8.98
CA PHE A 78 6.76 33.56 8.75
C PHE A 78 7.30 34.33 7.55
N PRO A 79 7.64 35.62 7.73
CA PRO A 79 8.20 36.46 6.67
C PRO A 79 9.35 35.80 5.93
N LEU A 80 9.52 36.20 4.67
CA LEU A 80 10.58 35.70 3.81
C LEU A 80 11.91 36.32 4.23
N GLU A 81 12.77 35.51 4.83
CA GLU A 81 14.12 35.91 5.26
C GLU A 81 15.21 35.14 4.49
N GLY A 82 16.34 35.81 4.27
CA GLY A 82 17.53 35.23 3.65
C GLY A 82 17.30 34.73 2.22
N ALA A 83 17.73 33.50 1.95
CA ALA A 83 17.66 32.88 0.61
C ALA A 83 16.28 32.28 0.26
N ARG A 84 15.23 32.57 1.04
CA ARG A 84 13.87 32.03 0.79
C ARG A 84 13.21 32.78 -0.36
N SER A 85 12.59 32.04 -1.27
CA SER A 85 11.78 32.59 -2.36
C SER A 85 10.33 32.10 -2.26
N LYS A 86 9.39 32.90 -2.77
CA LYS A 86 7.96 32.55 -2.80
C LYS A 86 7.71 31.23 -3.53
N ASP A 87 8.32 31.06 -4.70
CA ASP A 87 8.19 29.84 -5.51
C ASP A 87 8.81 28.63 -4.81
N GLY A 88 9.95 28.82 -4.14
CA GLY A 88 10.60 27.79 -3.34
C GLY A 88 9.73 27.31 -2.17
N ASP A 89 9.08 28.24 -1.47
CA ASP A 89 8.14 27.91 -0.40
C ASP A 89 6.89 27.20 -0.93
N ILE A 90 6.28 27.70 -2.01
CA ILE A 90 5.12 27.05 -2.66
C ILE A 90 5.44 25.60 -3.04
N LYS A 91 6.62 25.39 -3.65
CA LYS A 91 7.08 24.05 -4.04
C LYS A 91 7.26 23.15 -2.80
N ARG A 92 7.96 23.63 -1.78
CA ARG A 92 8.17 22.90 -0.52
C ARG A 92 6.87 22.52 0.16
N MET A 93 5.90 23.43 0.23
CA MET A 93 4.59 23.15 0.82
C MET A 93 3.83 22.09 0.04
N ARG A 94 3.81 22.19 -1.29
CA ARG A 94 3.17 21.19 -2.14
C ARG A 94 3.78 19.81 -1.92
N GLU A 95 5.10 19.71 -1.93
CA GLU A 95 5.83 18.46 -1.69
C GLU A 95 5.59 17.92 -0.28
N TRP A 96 5.63 18.79 0.73
CA TRP A 96 5.37 18.41 2.12
C TRP A 96 3.98 17.82 2.28
N PHE A 97 2.94 18.55 1.87
CA PHE A 97 1.56 18.08 1.99
C PHE A 97 1.28 16.79 1.19
N GLN A 98 1.94 16.60 0.04
CA GLN A 98 1.88 15.35 -0.73
C GLN A 98 2.55 14.17 -0.02
N ASN A 99 3.74 14.39 0.55
CA ASN A 99 4.56 13.35 1.18
C ASN A 99 4.15 13.06 2.63
N HIS A 100 3.61 14.03 3.36
CA HIS A 100 3.24 13.88 4.77
C HIS A 100 2.09 12.87 4.97
N ARG A 101 1.33 12.55 3.90
CA ARG A 101 0.32 11.48 3.90
C ARG A 101 0.82 10.14 3.32
N SER A 102 2.01 10.08 2.72
CA SER A 102 2.55 8.79 2.28
C SER A 102 3.02 7.92 3.45
N ALA A 103 3.15 8.46 4.68
CA ALA A 103 3.51 7.66 5.85
C ALA A 103 2.56 6.47 6.08
N LYS A 104 1.24 6.67 5.94
CA LYS A 104 0.27 5.54 5.95
C LYS A 104 0.41 4.62 4.75
N LYS A 105 0.84 5.12 3.59
CA LYS A 105 1.17 4.25 2.45
C LYS A 105 2.44 3.46 2.68
N VAL A 106 3.42 3.95 3.43
CA VAL A 106 4.65 3.20 3.73
C VAL A 106 4.35 2.12 4.74
N GLU A 107 3.56 2.40 5.78
CA GLU A 107 3.13 1.39 6.75
C GLU A 107 2.25 0.33 6.08
N ASN A 108 1.26 0.73 5.28
CA ASN A 108 0.48 -0.23 4.49
C ASN A 108 1.34 -0.89 3.40
N ALA A 109 2.28 -0.23 2.73
CA ALA A 109 3.10 -0.87 1.71
C ALA A 109 4.10 -1.87 2.30
N ALA A 110 4.66 -1.61 3.48
CA ALA A 110 5.50 -2.56 4.20
C ALA A 110 4.67 -3.75 4.71
N ARG A 111 3.48 -3.49 5.25
CA ARG A 111 2.54 -4.53 5.72
C ARG A 111 1.92 -5.33 4.56
N ILE A 112 1.67 -4.69 3.42
CA ILE A 112 1.15 -5.30 2.19
C ILE A 112 2.28 -5.98 1.41
N ALA A 113 3.53 -5.52 1.45
CA ALA A 113 4.63 -6.25 0.80
C ALA A 113 4.88 -7.62 1.45
N GLY A 114 4.63 -7.75 2.77
CA GLY A 114 4.70 -9.03 3.49
C GLY A 114 3.43 -9.88 3.42
N ILE A 115 2.24 -9.30 3.30
CA ILE A 115 0.95 -10.02 3.32
C ILE A 115 0.38 -10.24 1.91
N PHE A 116 0.73 -9.37 0.98
CA PHE A 116 0.32 -9.39 -0.42
C PHE A 116 1.52 -9.06 -1.31
N VAL A 117 2.38 -10.06 -1.53
CA VAL A 117 2.73 -10.33 -2.93
C VAL A 117 1.37 -10.55 -3.58
N LYS A 118 0.74 -9.49 -4.14
CA LYS A 118 -0.59 -9.60 -4.73
C LYS A 118 -0.55 -10.85 -5.60
N PRO A 119 -1.37 -11.89 -5.31
CA PRO A 119 -1.31 -13.12 -6.07
C PRO A 119 -1.42 -12.72 -7.53
N ARG A 120 -0.36 -12.99 -8.28
CA ARG A 120 -0.28 -12.61 -9.69
C ARG A 120 -1.50 -13.22 -10.33
N THR A 121 -2.39 -12.39 -10.87
CA THR A 121 -3.68 -12.85 -11.43
C THR A 121 -3.50 -13.69 -12.69
N ARG A 122 -2.29 -13.69 -13.27
CA ARG A 122 -1.92 -14.51 -14.42
C ARG A 122 -0.75 -15.42 -14.05
N VAL A 123 -0.79 -16.64 -14.57
CA VAL A 123 0.36 -17.53 -14.63
C VAL A 123 1.46 -16.85 -15.46
N LEU A 124 2.68 -16.85 -14.94
CA LEU A 124 3.83 -16.31 -15.68
C LEU A 124 4.14 -17.18 -16.89
N LYS A 125 4.60 -16.54 -17.98
CA LYS A 125 5.19 -17.27 -19.10
C LYS A 125 6.56 -17.83 -18.70
N VAL A 126 6.97 -18.94 -19.32
CA VAL A 126 8.27 -19.60 -19.06
C VAL A 126 9.45 -18.60 -19.14
N GLU A 127 9.45 -17.71 -20.14
CA GLU A 127 10.46 -16.65 -20.30
C GLU A 127 10.45 -15.65 -19.13
N GLU A 128 9.28 -15.31 -18.60
CA GLU A 128 9.15 -14.43 -17.44
C GLU A 128 9.68 -15.11 -16.18
N VAL A 129 9.37 -16.41 -15.98
CA VAL A 129 9.91 -17.22 -14.88
C VAL A 129 11.43 -17.30 -14.96
N TYR A 130 11.97 -17.53 -16.16
CA TYR A 130 13.41 -17.52 -16.40
C TYR A 130 14.03 -16.18 -16.02
N SER A 131 13.45 -15.07 -16.48
CA SER A 131 13.95 -13.74 -16.15
C SER A 131 13.96 -13.48 -14.64
N CYS A 132 12.91 -13.87 -13.91
CA CYS A 132 12.87 -13.64 -12.47
C CYS A 132 14.01 -14.33 -11.71
N ASN A 133 14.43 -15.51 -12.16
CA ASN A 133 15.45 -16.31 -11.46
C ASN A 133 16.88 -16.04 -11.94
N TYR A 134 17.06 -15.68 -13.21
CA TYR A 134 18.40 -15.55 -13.84
C TYR A 134 18.72 -14.15 -14.37
N TYR A 135 17.92 -13.13 -14.03
CA TYR A 135 18.16 -11.78 -14.56
C TYR A 135 19.53 -11.24 -14.20
N VAL A 136 19.92 -11.32 -12.92
CA VAL A 136 21.14 -10.69 -12.43
C VAL A 136 22.39 -11.30 -13.07
N ASP A 137 22.44 -12.63 -13.16
CA ASP A 137 23.64 -13.35 -13.56
C ASP A 137 23.78 -13.52 -15.08
N ARG A 138 22.67 -13.63 -15.81
CA ARG A 138 22.68 -14.00 -17.24
C ARG A 138 22.19 -12.90 -18.17
N ILE A 139 21.07 -12.26 -17.82
CA ILE A 139 20.42 -11.30 -18.72
C ILE A 139 21.01 -9.89 -18.55
N LYS A 140 21.21 -9.44 -17.31
CA LYS A 140 21.66 -8.09 -16.98
C LYS A 140 23.02 -7.73 -17.61
N PRO A 141 24.06 -8.59 -17.59
CA PRO A 141 25.34 -8.25 -18.23
C PRO A 141 25.20 -7.95 -19.73
N LEU A 142 24.38 -8.75 -20.43
CA LEU A 142 24.13 -8.58 -21.87
C LEU A 142 23.29 -7.34 -22.16
N VAL A 143 22.28 -7.07 -21.32
CA VAL A 143 21.47 -5.85 -21.42
C VAL A 143 22.34 -4.62 -21.18
N ASP A 144 23.19 -4.61 -20.15
CA ASP A 144 24.06 -3.47 -19.85
C ASP A 144 25.06 -3.21 -21.00
N GLN A 145 25.59 -4.26 -21.62
CA GLN A 145 26.44 -4.15 -22.80
C GLN A 145 25.70 -3.55 -24.01
N ARG A 146 24.47 -4.00 -24.27
CA ARG A 146 23.65 -3.57 -25.42
C ARG A 146 22.92 -2.24 -25.21
N LYS A 147 22.81 -1.78 -23.97
CA LYS A 147 22.05 -0.57 -23.59
C LYS A 147 22.76 0.74 -23.96
N VAL A 148 24.04 0.70 -24.32
CA VAL A 148 24.81 1.90 -24.71
C VAL A 148 24.10 2.62 -25.86
N GLY A 149 23.71 3.87 -25.64
CA GLY A 149 23.00 4.70 -26.63
C GLY A 149 21.47 4.63 -26.60
N ILE A 150 20.86 3.80 -25.75
CA ILE A 150 19.40 3.73 -25.60
C ILE A 150 18.93 4.71 -24.51
N SER A 151 18.13 5.71 -24.90
CA SER A 151 17.64 6.75 -23.96
C SER A 151 16.25 6.45 -23.41
N SER A 152 15.39 5.75 -24.16
CA SER A 152 14.01 5.57 -23.74
C SER A 152 13.80 4.33 -22.88
N ARG A 153 12.92 4.45 -21.88
CA ARG A 153 12.52 3.32 -21.03
C ARG A 153 11.86 2.20 -21.84
N GLY A 154 11.11 2.54 -22.90
CA GLY A 154 10.41 1.57 -23.74
C GLY A 154 11.37 0.67 -24.52
N GLU A 155 12.42 1.26 -25.09
CA GLU A 155 13.46 0.53 -25.82
C GLU A 155 14.28 -0.37 -24.90
N VAL A 156 14.62 0.09 -23.68
CA VAL A 156 15.29 -0.76 -22.68
C VAL A 156 14.43 -1.97 -22.31
N LEU A 157 13.12 -1.79 -22.15
CA LEU A 157 12.21 -2.90 -21.86
C LEU A 157 12.10 -3.88 -23.03
N LYS A 158 12.11 -3.38 -24.27
CA LYS A 158 12.15 -4.24 -25.46
C LYS A 158 13.46 -5.03 -25.52
N LEU A 159 14.59 -4.37 -25.31
CA LEU A 159 15.92 -5.00 -25.26
C LEU A 159 15.99 -6.12 -24.20
N ILE A 160 15.46 -5.89 -23.00
CA ILE A 160 15.41 -6.91 -21.94
C ILE A 160 14.62 -8.14 -22.40
N LYS A 161 13.45 -7.95 -23.01
CA LYS A 161 12.61 -9.06 -23.50
C LYS A 161 13.31 -9.86 -24.59
N ASP A 162 13.86 -9.17 -25.58
CA ASP A 162 14.54 -9.81 -26.71
C ASP A 162 15.77 -10.59 -26.23
N THR A 163 16.57 -10.00 -25.32
CA THR A 163 17.73 -10.66 -24.73
C THR A 163 17.33 -11.84 -23.84
N THR A 164 16.26 -11.72 -23.06
CA THR A 164 15.74 -12.84 -22.24
C THR A 164 15.38 -14.03 -23.12
N LYS A 165 14.70 -13.78 -24.25
CA LYS A 165 14.30 -14.83 -25.19
C LYS A 165 15.51 -15.51 -25.83
N GLU A 166 16.47 -14.73 -26.34
CA GLU A 166 17.70 -15.23 -26.95
C GLU A 166 18.49 -16.13 -25.99
N VAL A 167 18.72 -15.65 -24.75
CA VAL A 167 19.47 -16.41 -23.74
C VAL A 167 18.72 -17.67 -23.31
N PHE A 168 17.39 -17.63 -23.27
CA PHE A 168 16.58 -18.80 -22.93
C PHE A 168 16.60 -19.89 -24.02
N GLU A 169 16.63 -19.50 -25.30
CA GLU A 169 16.67 -20.43 -26.43
C GLU A 169 17.99 -21.21 -26.50
N VAL A 170 19.12 -20.56 -26.23
CA VAL A 170 20.44 -21.19 -26.24
C VAL A 170 20.74 -21.98 -24.97
N GLU A 171 19.87 -21.91 -23.96
CA GLU A 171 20.18 -22.50 -22.68
C GLU A 171 20.13 -24.02 -22.67
N SER A 172 20.89 -24.61 -21.74
CA SER A 172 20.88 -26.05 -21.51
C SER A 172 19.46 -26.57 -21.26
N GLU A 173 19.18 -27.78 -21.75
CA GLU A 173 17.88 -28.44 -21.58
C GLU A 173 17.53 -28.63 -20.11
N VAL A 174 18.55 -28.85 -19.25
CA VAL A 174 18.41 -28.96 -17.80
C VAL A 174 17.76 -27.70 -17.21
N VAL A 175 18.27 -26.51 -17.56
CA VAL A 175 17.73 -25.24 -17.06
C VAL A 175 16.35 -24.97 -17.63
N ARG A 176 16.12 -25.26 -18.92
CA ARG A 176 14.80 -25.09 -19.54
C ARG A 176 13.74 -25.98 -18.85
N ASN A 177 14.08 -27.23 -18.55
CA ASN A 177 13.20 -28.14 -17.81
C ASN A 177 12.94 -27.66 -16.38
N GLN A 178 13.98 -27.16 -15.68
CA GLN A 178 13.82 -26.59 -14.34
C GLN A 178 12.85 -25.40 -14.33
N VAL A 179 12.96 -24.49 -15.31
CA VAL A 179 12.06 -23.34 -15.44
C VAL A 179 10.64 -23.78 -15.75
N LEU A 180 10.48 -24.84 -16.55
CA LEU A 180 9.17 -25.43 -16.84
C LEU A 180 8.53 -26.00 -15.58
N GLU A 181 9.29 -26.70 -14.73
CA GLU A 181 8.81 -27.18 -13.42
C GLU A 181 8.38 -26.03 -12.51
N TRP A 182 9.17 -24.96 -12.38
CA TRP A 182 8.75 -23.76 -11.63
C TRP A 182 7.51 -23.07 -12.21
N THR A 183 7.29 -23.18 -13.51
CA THR A 183 6.08 -22.66 -14.15
C THR A 183 4.86 -23.51 -13.80
N LYS A 184 5.01 -24.84 -13.64
CA LYS A 184 3.96 -25.73 -13.15
C LYS A 184 3.68 -25.53 -11.65
N GLU A 185 4.71 -25.27 -10.84
CA GLU A 185 4.55 -24.96 -9.41
C GLU A 185 3.84 -23.61 -9.17
N GLN A 186 3.84 -22.72 -10.16
CA GLN A 186 3.04 -21.48 -10.13
C GLN A 186 1.54 -21.71 -10.35
N VAL A 187 1.09 -22.96 -10.51
CA VAL A 187 -0.35 -23.27 -10.44
C VAL A 187 -0.87 -22.65 -9.14
N PRO A 188 -1.80 -21.69 -9.24
CA PRO A 188 -2.26 -20.95 -8.09
C PRO A 188 -2.70 -21.96 -7.02
N PHE A 189 -2.42 -21.65 -5.76
CA PHE A 189 -3.41 -21.96 -4.72
C PHE A 189 -4.71 -21.33 -5.24
N ALA A 190 -5.46 -22.11 -6.02
CA ALA A 190 -6.80 -21.79 -6.42
C ALA A 190 -7.44 -21.44 -5.10
N ILE A 191 -7.84 -20.17 -4.99
CA ILE A 191 -8.58 -19.63 -3.85
C ILE A 191 -9.63 -20.69 -3.61
N ALA A 192 -9.40 -21.55 -2.61
CA ALA A 192 -10.26 -22.66 -2.31
C ALA A 192 -11.60 -22.00 -2.14
N ALA A 193 -12.50 -22.24 -3.10
CA ALA A 193 -13.67 -21.42 -3.32
C ALA A 193 -14.31 -21.23 -1.97
N VAL A 194 -14.19 -20.02 -1.39
CA VAL A 194 -14.79 -19.74 -0.09
C VAL A 194 -16.26 -20.00 -0.37
N PRO A 195 -16.86 -21.05 0.21
CA PRO A 195 -18.23 -21.41 -0.12
C PRO A 195 -19.05 -20.16 0.16
N ASP A 196 -19.72 -19.68 -0.88
CA ASP A 196 -20.54 -18.48 -0.82
C ASP A 196 -21.65 -18.74 0.21
N TYR A 197 -21.40 -18.37 1.46
CA TYR A 197 -22.35 -18.53 2.56
C TYR A 197 -23.47 -17.49 2.49
N ARG A 198 -23.65 -16.83 1.33
CA ARG A 198 -24.82 -16.01 1.03
C ARG A 198 -26.03 -16.87 0.64
N THR A 199 -26.23 -18.00 1.33
CA THR A 199 -27.55 -18.61 1.50
C THR A 199 -28.34 -17.69 2.43
N LYS A 200 -29.05 -16.73 1.84
CA LYS A 200 -30.04 -15.94 2.58
C LYS A 200 -31.13 -16.88 3.08
N VAL A 201 -31.14 -17.03 4.39
CA VAL A 201 -32.23 -17.53 5.22
C VAL A 201 -33.53 -16.86 4.79
N ALA A 202 -34.41 -17.62 4.12
CA ALA A 202 -35.80 -17.28 3.95
C ALA A 202 -36.58 -17.81 5.16
N THR A 203 -36.69 -16.98 6.20
CA THR A 203 -37.65 -17.19 7.29
C THR A 203 -38.36 -15.85 7.49
N ARG A 204 -39.57 -15.70 6.91
CA ARG A 204 -40.86 -15.77 7.63
C ARG A 204 -40.95 -14.69 8.72
N THR A 205 -41.84 -13.71 8.52
CA THR A 205 -42.88 -13.25 9.48
C THR A 205 -43.46 -11.94 8.94
N SER A 206 -44.73 -11.93 8.53
CA SER A 206 -45.60 -10.79 8.79
C SER A 206 -47.04 -11.30 8.80
N VAL A 207 -47.53 -11.37 10.02
CA VAL A 207 -48.91 -11.60 10.43
C VAL A 207 -49.59 -10.23 10.44
N ASP A 208 -50.86 -10.20 10.03
CA ASP A 208 -51.88 -9.18 10.29
C ASP A 208 -51.53 -7.70 10.06
N ASP A 209 -52.12 -7.09 9.03
CA ASP A 209 -52.83 -5.84 9.29
C ASP A 209 -54.08 -5.70 8.41
N ALA A 210 -55.13 -5.29 9.08
CA ALA A 210 -56.50 -5.25 8.64
C ALA A 210 -56.87 -3.84 8.12
N GLN A 211 -58.10 -3.75 7.62
CA GLN A 211 -58.85 -2.51 7.36
C GLN A 211 -58.54 -1.75 6.08
N GLN A 212 -59.12 -2.25 4.99
CA GLN A 212 -59.53 -1.42 3.87
C GLN A 212 -60.94 -0.86 4.15
N VAL A 213 -60.99 0.33 4.75
CA VAL A 213 -62.22 1.14 4.86
C VAL A 213 -62.45 1.85 3.53
N LYS A 214 -63.62 1.60 2.96
CA LYS A 214 -64.22 2.30 1.81
C LYS A 214 -64.76 3.66 2.24
N GLY A 215 -64.77 4.61 1.29
CA GLY A 215 -65.49 5.89 1.37
C GLY A 215 -64.59 7.03 1.85
N ASP A 216 -64.58 8.22 1.27
CA ASP A 216 -65.67 8.88 0.55
C ASP A 216 -65.11 9.90 -0.43
N ALA A 217 -65.78 10.00 -1.58
CA ALA A 217 -65.54 11.01 -2.59
C ALA A 217 -66.36 12.25 -2.22
N SER A 218 -65.70 13.39 -2.00
CA SER A 218 -66.33 14.70 -2.11
C SER A 218 -65.30 15.81 -2.07
N ARG A 219 -65.57 16.84 -2.88
CA ARG A 219 -65.23 18.26 -2.64
C ARG A 219 -63.76 18.66 -2.88
N TRP A 220 -63.41 19.56 -3.79
CA TRP A 220 -64.11 20.77 -4.29
C TRP A 220 -63.62 21.15 -5.69
N ASP A 221 -64.57 21.44 -6.57
CA ASP A 221 -64.47 22.50 -7.58
C ASP A 221 -64.88 23.81 -6.91
N ARG A 222 -64.03 24.85 -6.96
CA ARG A 222 -64.39 26.19 -7.44
C ARG A 222 -63.15 27.06 -7.64
#